data_AF-A0A946YXQ5-F1
#
_entry.id   AF-A0A946YXQ5-F1
#
_cell.length_a   1.000
_cell.length_b   1.000
_cell.length_c   1.000
_cell.angle_alpha   90.00
_cell.angle_beta   90.00
_cell.angle_gamma   90.00
#
_symmetry.space_group_name_H-M   'P 1'
#
loop_
_entity.id
_entity.type
_entity.pdbx_description
1 polymer ?
#
loop_
_entity_poly.entity_id
_entity_poly.type
_entity_poly.pdbx_seq_one_letter_code
_entity_poly.pdbx_strand_id
1 'polypeptide(L)'
;MRRYRVNRNRGVSAPTELRVHGVGASPPEKILDIDFPVLVSGDATAGFYRAPEDSDPQLEAYCWGGMTARGTGFRGFKRALWVLLLPFAFINTAWWMIDTGEGTSARGRRVVFSLLSFLATAGAAAFSYAVVIESVGANCILRSDLFPEASCASKLGLGWFRESATWFVDYPARLVVLSLLPSLLILGVLGLMTKRKHESYEESVGVPRRSMEQSETGMRLGDPTLWANHGHVALLRRLHVAGALAVLAAAVAATGEEGVLHGGEGWFWPAVGVYVVAAIATAVLGSRRPKTDTVVEHHSDRDAAYWLRWVALAVLVAASWSAMASAVNFDADELEANTLVYSRDFEDVLPEDEIANREIFTTQELEEIYG
;
A
#
# COMPACT_ATOMS: atom_id res chain seq x y z
N MET A 1 26.12 20.73 -22.78
CA MET A 1 25.64 20.87 -21.38
C MET A 1 26.45 21.96 -20.69
N ARG A 2 25.91 23.17 -20.54
CA ARG A 2 26.55 24.25 -19.76
C ARG A 2 26.12 24.12 -18.30
N ARG A 3 27.08 23.87 -17.40
CA ARG A 3 26.84 23.91 -15.95
C ARG A 3 26.63 25.36 -15.54
N TYR A 4 25.42 25.69 -15.06
CA TYR A 4 25.16 26.97 -14.41
C TYR A 4 25.86 27.00 -13.05
N ARG A 5 26.64 28.05 -12.81
CA ARG A 5 27.41 28.28 -11.59
C ARG A 5 26.55 29.13 -10.66
N VAL A 6 25.86 28.52 -9.71
CA VAL A 6 25.09 29.24 -8.68
C VAL A 6 26.06 30.07 -7.85
N ASN A 7 25.89 31.39 -7.87
CA ASN A 7 26.75 32.34 -7.18
C ASN A 7 26.35 32.38 -5.68
N ARG A 8 27.24 31.94 -4.78
CA ARG A 8 26.95 31.68 -3.36
C ARG A 8 27.18 32.85 -2.40
N ASN A 9 27.47 34.06 -2.90
CA ASN A 9 27.90 35.19 -2.06
C ASN A 9 26.90 36.36 -2.03
N ARG A 10 25.64 36.13 -1.61
CA ARG A 10 24.76 37.23 -1.16
C ARG A 10 24.07 36.86 0.15
N GLY A 11 24.34 37.66 1.19
CA GLY A 11 23.60 37.62 2.44
C GLY A 11 22.13 37.89 2.21
N VAL A 12 21.28 37.20 2.98
CA VAL A 12 19.81 37.17 2.92
C VAL A 12 19.28 37.22 1.47
N SER A 13 19.10 36.04 0.87
CA SER A 13 18.45 35.88 -0.44
C SER A 13 17.25 36.82 -0.56
N ALA A 14 17.20 37.61 -1.63
CA ALA A 14 16.06 38.44 -1.98
C ALA A 14 14.75 37.63 -1.86
N PRO A 15 13.65 38.25 -1.40
CA PRO A 15 12.37 37.56 -1.29
C PRO A 15 12.00 36.95 -2.64
N THR A 16 11.56 35.69 -2.62
CA THR A 16 11.04 35.02 -3.81
C THR A 16 9.53 35.23 -3.85
N GLU A 17 9.02 35.84 -4.92
CA GLU A 17 7.59 35.94 -5.19
C GLU A 17 7.14 34.67 -5.92
N LEU A 18 6.27 33.89 -5.27
CA LEU A 18 5.68 32.69 -5.86
C LEU A 18 4.31 33.02 -6.46
N ARG A 19 4.21 32.94 -7.79
CA ARG A 19 2.95 33.10 -8.52
C ARG A 19 2.30 31.75 -8.79
N VAL A 20 1.02 31.63 -8.46
CA VAL A 20 0.25 30.39 -8.63
C VAL A 20 -1.00 30.70 -9.43
N HIS A 21 -1.27 29.91 -10.47
CA HIS A 21 -2.50 30.07 -11.26
C HIS A 21 -3.72 29.47 -10.53
N GLY A 22 -4.90 30.02 -10.80
CA GLY A 22 -6.19 29.42 -10.42
C GLY A 22 -6.55 28.18 -11.26
N VAL A 23 -7.82 27.82 -11.40
CA VAL A 23 -8.24 26.54 -12.03
C VAL A 23 -7.98 26.49 -13.56
N GLY A 24 -7.58 27.59 -14.20
CA GLY A 24 -7.44 27.72 -15.65
C GLY A 24 -6.18 27.14 -16.30
N ALA A 25 -5.29 26.48 -15.55
CA ALA A 25 -4.05 25.88 -16.07
C ALA A 25 -3.18 26.85 -16.91
N SER A 26 -3.04 28.11 -16.46
CA SER A 26 -2.21 29.10 -17.15
C SER A 26 -0.78 28.59 -17.32
N PRO A 27 -0.18 28.69 -18.52
CA PRO A 27 1.17 28.22 -18.77
C PRO A 27 2.21 29.15 -18.13
N PRO A 28 3.44 28.68 -17.84
CA PRO A 28 4.44 29.44 -17.11
C PRO A 28 4.82 30.76 -17.80
N GLU A 29 4.81 30.81 -19.14
CA GLU A 29 5.10 32.00 -19.95
C GLU A 29 4.15 33.14 -19.58
N LYS A 30 2.86 32.80 -19.42
CA LYS A 30 1.81 33.77 -19.10
C LYS A 30 1.80 34.20 -17.63
N ILE A 31 2.24 33.33 -16.72
CA ILE A 31 2.31 33.66 -15.28
C ILE A 31 3.50 34.57 -14.99
N LEU A 32 4.62 34.30 -15.64
CA LEU A 32 5.87 35.02 -15.45
C LEU A 32 6.03 36.21 -16.41
N ASP A 33 5.21 36.30 -17.46
CA ASP A 33 5.32 37.30 -18.53
C ASP A 33 6.68 37.26 -19.24
N ILE A 34 7.13 36.04 -19.56
CA ILE A 34 8.41 35.76 -20.23
C ILE A 34 8.26 34.69 -21.31
N ASP A 35 9.04 34.79 -22.39
CA ASP A 35 8.93 33.88 -23.54
C ASP A 35 9.50 32.48 -23.27
N PHE A 36 10.55 32.37 -22.46
CA PHE A 36 11.31 31.12 -22.28
C PHE A 36 11.56 30.80 -20.80
N PRO A 37 10.51 30.45 -20.03
CA PRO A 37 10.67 29.97 -18.66
C PRO A 37 11.41 28.63 -18.62
N VAL A 38 12.27 28.47 -17.62
CA VAL A 38 13.02 27.24 -17.35
C VAL A 38 12.39 26.51 -16.19
N LEU A 39 12.19 25.21 -16.33
CA LEU A 39 11.78 24.33 -15.23
C LEU A 39 12.92 24.22 -14.22
N VAL A 40 12.68 24.67 -12.98
CA VAL A 40 13.65 24.67 -11.88
C VAL A 40 13.44 23.46 -10.97
N SER A 41 12.19 23.04 -10.77
CA SER A 41 11.83 21.90 -9.93
C SER A 41 10.50 21.29 -10.38
N GLY A 42 10.33 19.98 -10.17
CA GLY A 42 9.13 19.24 -10.57
C GLY A 42 9.18 18.72 -12.01
N ASP A 43 8.02 18.63 -12.67
CA ASP A 43 7.90 18.11 -14.03
C ASP A 43 6.85 18.88 -14.87
N ALA A 44 6.61 18.40 -16.10
CA ALA A 44 5.62 19.00 -17.00
C ALA A 44 4.15 18.86 -16.50
N THR A 45 3.90 18.02 -15.49
CA THR A 45 2.57 17.86 -14.87
C THR A 45 2.35 18.87 -13.77
N ALA A 46 3.34 19.05 -12.89
CA ALA A 46 3.37 20.06 -11.86
C ALA A 46 4.81 20.49 -11.58
N GLY A 47 5.11 21.78 -11.73
CA GLY A 47 6.49 22.26 -11.66
C GLY A 47 6.62 23.74 -11.33
N PHE A 48 7.81 24.09 -10.85
CA PHE A 48 8.26 25.45 -10.57
C PHE A 48 9.11 25.95 -11.73
N TYR A 49 8.75 27.12 -12.25
CA TYR A 49 9.39 27.74 -13.42
C TYR A 49 9.95 29.12 -13.06
N ARG A 50 11.07 29.49 -13.69
CA ARG A 50 11.74 30.78 -13.51
C ARG A 50 12.27 31.31 -14.84
N ALA A 51 12.55 32.61 -14.90
CA ALA A 51 13.41 33.17 -15.94
C ALA A 51 14.82 32.52 -15.94
N PRO A 52 15.49 32.43 -17.10
CA PRO A 52 16.89 31.95 -17.18
C PRO A 52 17.89 32.85 -16.45
N GLU A 53 17.54 34.11 -16.23
CA GLU A 53 18.35 35.13 -15.56
C GLU A 53 17.74 35.44 -14.19
N ASP A 54 18.60 35.66 -13.18
CA ASP A 54 18.16 36.00 -11.84
C ASP A 54 17.57 37.42 -11.81
N SER A 55 16.31 37.55 -11.35
CA SER A 55 15.63 38.82 -11.08
C SER A 55 15.63 39.14 -9.58
N ASP A 56 15.51 40.43 -9.22
CA ASP A 56 15.33 40.88 -7.82
C ASP A 56 14.05 41.73 -7.72
N PRO A 57 12.97 41.26 -7.05
CA PRO A 57 12.85 39.96 -6.36
C PRO A 57 12.86 38.79 -7.34
N GLN A 58 13.18 37.60 -6.81
CA GLN A 58 13.23 36.38 -7.60
C GLN A 58 11.80 35.92 -7.91
N LEU A 59 11.42 35.85 -9.19
CA LEU A 59 10.07 35.49 -9.59
C LEU A 59 9.97 34.01 -9.96
N GLU A 60 9.04 33.27 -9.32
CA GLU A 60 8.85 31.85 -9.57
C GLU A 60 7.36 31.53 -9.80
N ALA A 61 7.05 30.70 -10.78
CA ALA A 61 5.69 30.26 -11.06
C ALA A 61 5.51 28.79 -10.69
N TYR A 62 4.52 28.49 -9.85
CA TYR A 62 4.07 27.12 -9.63
C TYR A 62 2.90 26.79 -10.56
N CYS A 63 3.19 25.96 -11.55
CA CYS A 63 2.23 25.48 -12.53
C CYS A 63 1.77 24.07 -12.16
N TRP A 64 0.46 23.91 -11.91
CA TRP A 64 -0.17 22.64 -11.50
C TRP A 64 -1.28 22.17 -12.44
N GLY A 65 -1.51 22.89 -13.54
CA GLY A 65 -2.57 22.61 -14.51
C GLY A 65 -2.49 21.22 -15.16
N GLY A 66 -1.30 20.62 -15.23
CA GLY A 66 -1.14 19.24 -15.72
C GLY A 66 -1.80 18.19 -14.81
N MET A 67 -2.03 18.49 -13.53
CA MET A 67 -2.76 17.61 -12.61
C MET A 67 -4.27 17.57 -12.90
N THR A 68 -4.85 18.69 -13.32
CA THR A 68 -6.29 18.85 -13.59
C THR A 68 -6.66 18.70 -15.06
N ALA A 69 -5.70 18.83 -15.98
CA ALA A 69 -5.92 18.64 -17.41
C ALA A 69 -6.46 17.23 -17.70
N ARG A 70 -7.62 17.16 -18.36
CA ARG A 70 -8.42 15.95 -18.60
C ARG A 70 -7.60 14.90 -19.37
N GLY A 71 -7.05 13.92 -18.66
CA GLY A 71 -6.45 12.75 -19.31
C GLY A 71 -7.55 11.87 -19.88
N THR A 72 -7.61 11.70 -21.20
CA THR A 72 -8.56 10.78 -21.86
C THR A 72 -8.03 9.34 -21.84
N GLY A 73 -8.94 8.36 -21.79
CA GLY A 73 -8.63 6.93 -21.84
C GLY A 73 -7.85 6.42 -20.61
N PHE A 74 -6.89 5.52 -20.84
CA PHE A 74 -6.13 4.82 -19.79
C PHE A 74 -5.35 5.76 -18.84
N ARG A 75 -4.97 6.96 -19.30
CA ARG A 75 -4.34 7.98 -18.43
C ARG A 75 -5.33 8.54 -17.40
N GLY A 76 -6.58 8.75 -17.79
CA GLY A 76 -7.66 9.19 -16.89
C GLY A 76 -8.00 8.12 -15.86
N PHE A 77 -8.16 6.87 -16.29
CA PHE A 77 -8.39 5.74 -15.39
C PHE A 77 -7.28 5.59 -14.34
N LYS A 78 -6.00 5.63 -14.77
CA LYS A 78 -4.86 5.60 -13.83
C LYS A 78 -4.87 6.77 -12.84
N ARG A 79 -5.39 7.95 -13.23
CA ARG A 79 -5.57 9.09 -12.31
C ARG A 79 -6.73 8.87 -11.34
N ALA A 80 -7.83 8.26 -11.78
CA ALA A 80 -8.94 7.91 -10.88
C ALA A 80 -8.50 6.92 -9.78
N LEU A 81 -7.59 5.99 -10.08
CA LEU A 81 -7.04 5.07 -9.08
C LEU A 81 -6.28 5.78 -7.93
N TRP A 82 -5.89 7.05 -8.08
CA TRP A 82 -5.29 7.82 -6.98
C TRP A 82 -6.27 8.09 -5.84
N VAL A 83 -7.58 7.99 -6.10
CA VAL A 83 -8.61 8.10 -5.05
C VAL A 83 -8.39 7.04 -3.96
N LEU A 84 -7.92 5.84 -4.33
CA LEU A 84 -7.58 4.78 -3.36
C LEU A 84 -6.42 5.17 -2.43
N LEU A 85 -5.58 6.11 -2.85
CA LEU A 85 -4.45 6.63 -2.08
C LEU A 85 -4.79 7.90 -1.29
N LEU A 86 -6.03 8.40 -1.38
CA LEU A 86 -6.46 9.61 -0.67
C LEU A 86 -6.26 9.54 0.85
N PRO A 87 -6.53 8.42 1.55
CA PRO A 87 -6.28 8.36 2.99
C PRO A 87 -4.83 8.70 3.34
N PHE A 88 -3.87 8.16 2.58
CA PHE A 88 -2.44 8.45 2.74
C PHE A 88 -2.11 9.90 2.42
N ALA A 89 -2.67 10.43 1.34
CA ALA A 89 -2.47 11.82 0.94
C ALA A 89 -2.98 12.79 2.02
N PHE A 90 -4.17 12.54 2.59
CA PHE A 90 -4.75 13.37 3.64
C PHE A 90 -3.96 13.29 4.95
N ILE A 91 -3.52 12.11 5.39
CA ILE A 91 -2.70 11.97 6.60
C ILE A 91 -1.37 12.73 6.41
N ASN A 92 -0.73 12.58 5.25
CA ASN A 92 0.51 13.29 4.93
C ASN A 92 0.31 14.82 4.85
N THR A 93 -0.83 15.28 4.32
CA THR A 93 -1.12 16.72 4.19
C THR A 93 -1.52 17.34 5.52
N ALA A 94 -2.33 16.65 6.31
CA ALA A 94 -2.80 17.10 7.62
C ALA A 94 -1.64 17.38 8.58
N TRP A 95 -0.53 16.63 8.44
CA TRP A 95 0.72 16.92 9.16
C TRP A 95 1.21 18.37 8.94
N TRP A 96 1.17 18.85 7.69
CA TRP A 96 1.63 20.21 7.34
C TRP A 96 0.63 21.31 7.70
N MET A 97 -0.63 20.94 7.96
CA MET A 97 -1.71 21.88 8.29
C MET A 97 -1.76 22.23 9.79
N ILE A 98 -1.04 21.49 10.64
CA ILE A 98 -1.02 21.73 12.09
C ILE A 98 0.24 22.48 12.45
N ASP A 99 0.09 23.61 13.15
CA ASP A 99 1.17 24.49 13.57
C ASP A 99 2.36 23.70 14.15
N THR A 100 3.54 23.90 13.55
CA THR A 100 4.77 23.15 13.81
C THR A 100 5.68 23.90 14.78
N GLY A 101 5.13 24.46 15.85
CA GLY A 101 5.94 25.00 16.96
C GLY A 101 6.92 23.96 17.52
N GLU A 102 8.02 24.41 18.12
CA GLU A 102 9.06 23.52 18.66
C GLU A 102 8.69 23.00 20.05
N GLY A 103 8.79 21.69 20.29
CA GLY A 103 8.52 21.10 21.62
C GLY A 103 8.07 19.63 21.60
N THR A 104 7.78 19.08 22.79
CA THR A 104 7.29 17.71 22.98
C THR A 104 5.96 17.45 22.27
N SER A 105 5.11 18.48 22.15
CA SER A 105 3.84 18.41 21.42
C SER A 105 4.04 18.11 19.93
N ALA A 106 5.07 18.70 19.29
CA ALA A 106 5.40 18.44 17.90
C ALA A 106 5.95 17.02 17.68
N ARG A 107 6.74 16.50 18.62
CA ARG A 107 7.20 15.10 18.59
C ARG A 107 6.01 14.13 18.68
N GLY A 108 5.11 14.35 19.63
CA GLY A 108 3.90 13.53 19.81
C GLY A 108 3.04 13.51 18.54
N ARG A 109 2.81 14.67 17.92
CA ARG A 109 2.09 14.76 16.64
C ARG A 109 2.78 13.94 15.54
N ARG A 110 4.11 14.04 15.38
CA ARG A 110 4.81 13.23 14.35
C ARG A 110 4.61 11.73 14.56
N VAL A 111 4.68 11.27 15.81
CA VAL A 111 4.43 9.86 16.16
C VAL A 111 3.01 9.48 15.74
N VAL A 112 2.01 10.30 16.10
CA VAL A 112 0.61 10.05 15.73
C VAL A 112 0.44 9.94 14.22
N PHE A 113 0.93 10.91 13.43
CA PHE A 113 0.78 10.88 11.96
C PHE A 113 1.55 9.72 11.31
N SER A 114 2.71 9.35 11.86
CA SER A 114 3.47 8.18 11.39
C SER A 114 2.71 6.88 11.66
N LEU A 115 2.13 6.75 12.86
CA LEU A 115 1.30 5.59 13.22
C LEU A 115 -0.02 5.55 12.45
N LEU A 116 -0.68 6.68 12.21
CA LEU A 116 -1.88 6.75 11.36
C LEU A 116 -1.57 6.30 9.93
N SER A 117 -0.43 6.73 9.37
CA SER A 117 0.01 6.29 8.04
C SER A 117 0.32 4.78 8.01
N PHE A 118 0.94 4.28 9.08
CA PHE A 118 1.23 2.86 9.25
C PHE A 118 -0.05 2.03 9.36
N LEU A 119 -1.01 2.46 10.19
CA LEU A 119 -2.33 1.86 10.34
C LEU A 119 -3.12 1.88 9.03
N ALA A 120 -3.08 2.98 8.26
CA ALA A 120 -3.70 3.04 6.95
C ALA A 120 -3.10 2.00 5.98
N THR A 121 -1.78 1.73 6.09
CA THR A 121 -1.11 0.69 5.28
C THR A 121 -1.56 -0.71 5.70
N ALA A 122 -1.61 -0.95 7.01
CA ALA A 122 -2.08 -2.20 7.59
C ALA A 122 -3.55 -2.48 7.20
N GLY A 123 -4.42 -1.49 7.36
CA GLY A 123 -5.82 -1.56 6.98
C GLY A 123 -6.02 -1.79 5.49
N ALA A 124 -5.23 -1.15 4.62
CA ALA A 124 -5.27 -1.40 3.18
C ALA A 124 -4.87 -2.84 2.84
N ALA A 125 -3.85 -3.40 3.52
CA ALA A 125 -3.45 -4.79 3.33
C ALA A 125 -4.54 -5.77 3.78
N ALA A 126 -5.07 -5.59 5.00
CA ALA A 126 -6.16 -6.39 5.54
C ALA A 126 -7.42 -6.33 4.65
N PHE A 127 -7.85 -5.11 4.29
CA PHE A 127 -9.01 -4.90 3.43
C PHE A 127 -8.82 -5.54 2.05
N SER A 128 -7.64 -5.40 1.44
CA SER A 128 -7.37 -6.05 0.16
C SER A 128 -7.50 -7.57 0.24
N TYR A 129 -7.01 -8.17 1.33
CA TYR A 129 -7.06 -9.61 1.52
C TYR A 129 -8.49 -10.07 1.82
N ALA A 130 -9.20 -9.36 2.70
CA ALA A 130 -10.61 -9.62 3.02
C ALA A 130 -11.50 -9.59 1.76
N VAL A 131 -11.34 -8.57 0.90
CA VAL A 131 -12.09 -8.50 -0.35
C VAL A 131 -11.75 -9.66 -1.29
N VAL A 132 -10.48 -10.07 -1.37
CA VAL A 132 -10.08 -11.18 -2.24
C VAL A 132 -10.62 -12.50 -1.72
N ILE A 133 -10.45 -12.81 -0.44
CA ILE A 133 -10.93 -14.06 0.15
C ILE A 133 -12.46 -14.14 0.10
N GLU A 134 -13.19 -13.05 0.35
CA GLU A 134 -14.65 -13.01 0.21
C GLU A 134 -15.07 -13.18 -1.26
N SER A 135 -14.40 -12.49 -2.19
CA SER A 135 -14.69 -12.62 -3.62
C SER A 135 -14.44 -14.04 -4.12
N VAL A 136 -13.36 -14.68 -3.67
CA VAL A 136 -13.01 -16.06 -4.03
C VAL A 136 -13.96 -17.04 -3.34
N GLY A 137 -14.21 -16.90 -2.03
CA GLY A 137 -15.11 -17.79 -1.28
C GLY A 137 -16.54 -17.76 -1.81
N ALA A 138 -17.12 -16.56 -1.96
CA ALA A 138 -18.50 -16.40 -2.41
C ALA A 138 -18.71 -16.81 -3.89
N ASN A 139 -17.75 -16.55 -4.77
CA ASN A 139 -17.92 -16.85 -6.21
C ASN A 139 -17.32 -18.17 -6.66
N CYS A 140 -16.32 -18.71 -5.96
CA CYS A 140 -15.61 -19.92 -6.39
C CYS A 140 -15.98 -21.16 -5.58
N ILE A 141 -16.53 -21.04 -4.37
CA ILE A 141 -16.96 -22.18 -3.53
C ILE A 141 -18.49 -22.23 -3.45
N LEU A 142 -19.10 -21.23 -2.80
CA LEU A 142 -20.54 -21.24 -2.52
C LEU A 142 -21.42 -21.28 -3.77
N ARG A 143 -21.05 -20.50 -4.80
CA ARG A 143 -21.83 -20.45 -6.04
C ARG A 143 -21.62 -21.66 -6.93
N SER A 144 -20.51 -22.38 -6.86
CA SER A 144 -20.30 -23.58 -7.69
C SER A 144 -21.17 -24.76 -7.24
N ASP A 145 -21.44 -24.87 -5.94
CA ASP A 145 -22.24 -25.97 -5.38
C ASP A 145 -23.74 -25.76 -5.60
N LEU A 146 -24.20 -24.50 -5.52
CA LEU A 146 -25.60 -24.15 -5.75
C LEU A 146 -25.92 -23.90 -7.23
N PHE A 147 -24.97 -23.35 -8.01
CA PHE A 147 -25.17 -22.96 -9.41
C PHE A 147 -23.89 -23.20 -10.25
N PRO A 148 -23.71 -24.38 -10.85
CA PRO A 148 -22.49 -24.74 -11.59
C PRO A 148 -22.10 -23.74 -12.71
N GLU A 149 -23.09 -23.08 -13.31
CA GLU A 149 -22.92 -22.04 -14.33
C GLU A 149 -22.46 -20.68 -13.78
N ALA A 150 -22.58 -20.43 -12.48
CA ALA A 150 -22.22 -19.17 -11.82
C ALA A 150 -20.83 -19.17 -11.17
N SER A 151 -20.08 -20.27 -11.29
CA SER A 151 -18.73 -20.45 -10.73
C SER A 151 -17.69 -19.45 -11.27
N CYS A 152 -16.64 -19.19 -10.50
CA CYS A 152 -15.49 -18.38 -10.94
C CYS A 152 -14.90 -18.86 -12.27
N ALA A 153 -14.84 -20.17 -12.47
CA ALA A 153 -14.30 -20.78 -13.69
C ALA A 153 -15.16 -20.45 -14.91
N SER A 154 -16.50 -20.50 -14.80
CA SER A 154 -17.39 -20.16 -15.93
C SER A 154 -17.37 -18.66 -16.25
N LYS A 155 -17.38 -17.79 -15.24
CA LYS A 155 -17.39 -16.32 -15.43
C LYS A 155 -16.10 -15.73 -15.98
N LEU A 156 -14.96 -16.32 -15.64
CA LEU A 156 -13.64 -15.90 -16.17
C LEU A 156 -13.31 -16.56 -17.52
N GLY A 157 -14.22 -17.36 -18.10
CA GLY A 157 -13.94 -18.13 -19.32
C GLY A 157 -12.89 -19.23 -19.10
N LEU A 158 -12.62 -19.56 -17.84
CA LEU A 158 -11.68 -20.58 -17.38
C LEU A 158 -12.42 -21.90 -17.11
N GLY A 159 -13.50 -22.20 -17.84
CA GLY A 159 -14.26 -23.45 -17.68
C GLY A 159 -13.39 -24.69 -17.88
N TRP A 160 -12.40 -24.61 -18.76
CA TRP A 160 -11.36 -25.64 -18.97
C TRP A 160 -10.43 -25.82 -17.75
N PHE A 161 -10.28 -24.78 -16.92
CA PHE A 161 -9.50 -24.83 -15.69
C PHE A 161 -10.29 -25.53 -14.58
N ARG A 162 -11.63 -25.57 -14.60
CA ARG A 162 -12.47 -26.20 -13.56
C ARG A 162 -12.11 -27.67 -13.33
N GLU A 163 -12.07 -28.46 -14.40
CA GLU A 163 -11.68 -29.88 -14.33
C GLU A 163 -10.23 -30.06 -13.85
N SER A 164 -9.38 -29.06 -14.12
CA SER A 164 -7.98 -29.00 -13.69
C SER A 164 -7.78 -28.23 -12.39
N ALA A 165 -8.83 -27.76 -11.70
CA ALA A 165 -8.77 -26.90 -10.53
C ALA A 165 -9.45 -27.52 -9.31
N THR A 166 -9.81 -28.81 -9.38
CA THR A 166 -10.19 -29.62 -8.22
C THR A 166 -9.11 -29.60 -7.14
N TRP A 167 -7.82 -29.55 -7.54
CA TRP A 167 -6.71 -29.30 -6.61
C TRP A 167 -6.77 -27.92 -5.92
N PHE A 168 -7.59 -26.98 -6.37
CA PHE A 168 -7.67 -25.61 -5.86
C PHE A 168 -9.00 -25.32 -5.16
N VAL A 169 -10.11 -25.73 -5.74
CA VAL A 169 -11.47 -25.39 -5.28
C VAL A 169 -11.92 -26.27 -4.12
N ASP A 170 -11.48 -27.53 -4.08
CA ASP A 170 -11.96 -28.51 -3.09
C ASP A 170 -11.19 -28.45 -1.75
N TYR A 171 -10.21 -27.54 -1.64
CA TYR A 171 -9.31 -27.44 -0.47
C TYR A 171 -9.29 -26.01 0.10
N PRO A 172 -10.04 -25.71 1.18
CA PRO A 172 -10.18 -24.35 1.73
C PRO A 172 -8.84 -23.72 2.11
N ALA A 173 -7.88 -24.52 2.60
CA ALA A 173 -6.52 -24.05 2.91
C ALA A 173 -5.78 -23.45 1.70
N ARG A 174 -5.93 -24.07 0.52
CA ARG A 174 -5.27 -23.60 -0.71
C ARG A 174 -5.89 -22.29 -1.18
N LEU A 175 -7.20 -22.14 -1.01
CA LEU A 175 -7.94 -20.92 -1.34
C LEU A 175 -7.52 -19.75 -0.44
N VAL A 176 -7.43 -19.96 0.87
CA VAL A 176 -6.94 -18.96 1.83
C VAL A 176 -5.54 -18.48 1.43
N VAL A 177 -4.61 -19.41 1.17
CA VAL A 177 -3.23 -19.04 0.82
C VAL A 177 -3.11 -18.39 -0.55
N LEU A 178 -3.80 -18.88 -1.58
CA LEU A 178 -3.71 -18.31 -2.92
C LEU A 178 -4.45 -16.97 -3.05
N SER A 179 -5.40 -16.69 -2.15
CA SER A 179 -6.02 -15.36 -1.99
C SER A 179 -5.00 -14.30 -1.57
N LEU A 180 -3.81 -14.68 -1.10
CA LEU A 180 -2.72 -13.74 -0.88
C LEU A 180 -2.13 -13.18 -2.17
N LEU A 181 -2.21 -13.90 -3.30
CA LEU A 181 -1.51 -13.53 -4.53
C LEU A 181 -1.92 -12.13 -5.04
N PRO A 182 -3.21 -11.77 -5.14
CA PRO A 182 -3.60 -10.42 -5.57
C PRO A 182 -3.14 -9.35 -4.56
N SER A 183 -3.25 -9.60 -3.25
CA SER A 183 -2.80 -8.66 -2.21
C SER A 183 -1.29 -8.43 -2.26
N LEU A 184 -0.49 -9.49 -2.41
CA LEU A 184 0.96 -9.41 -2.55
C LEU A 184 1.36 -8.71 -3.86
N LEU A 185 0.61 -8.95 -4.94
CA LEU A 185 0.81 -8.24 -6.21
C LEU A 185 0.55 -6.74 -6.05
N ILE A 186 -0.54 -6.35 -5.39
CA ILE A 186 -0.87 -4.94 -5.11
C ILE A 186 0.25 -4.29 -4.27
N LEU A 187 0.66 -4.95 -3.18
CA LEU A 187 1.76 -4.46 -2.33
C LEU A 187 3.08 -4.33 -3.11
N GLY A 188 3.39 -5.32 -3.97
CA GLY A 188 4.59 -5.32 -4.82
C GLY A 188 4.58 -4.19 -5.86
N VAL A 189 3.46 -4.00 -6.55
CA VAL A 189 3.27 -2.93 -7.54
C VAL A 189 3.36 -1.56 -6.88
N LEU A 190 2.66 -1.33 -5.77
CA LEU A 190 2.74 -0.08 -5.03
C LEU A 190 4.16 0.18 -4.53
N GLY A 191 4.82 -0.82 -3.94
CA GLY A 191 6.20 -0.72 -3.49
C GLY A 191 7.18 -0.39 -4.61
N LEU A 192 7.01 -0.99 -5.79
CA LEU A 192 7.82 -0.69 -6.98
C LEU A 192 7.57 0.73 -7.49
N MET A 193 6.31 1.16 -7.57
CA MET A 193 5.95 2.51 -8.00
C MET A 193 6.51 3.56 -7.05
N THR A 194 6.38 3.35 -5.74
CA THR A 194 6.96 4.24 -4.72
C THR A 194 8.47 4.30 -4.87
N LYS A 195 9.15 3.17 -5.06
CA LYS A 195 10.61 3.13 -5.27
C LYS A 195 11.03 3.94 -6.50
N ARG A 196 10.41 3.68 -7.66
CA ARG A 196 10.73 4.36 -8.92
C ARG A 196 10.46 5.86 -8.86
N LYS A 197 9.33 6.26 -8.25
CA LYS A 197 8.99 7.68 -8.08
C LYS A 197 10.00 8.38 -7.18
N HIS A 198 10.40 7.73 -6.10
CA HIS A 198 11.39 8.26 -5.18
C HIS A 198 12.76 8.46 -5.86
N GLU A 199 13.25 7.47 -6.61
CA GLU A 199 14.52 7.57 -7.37
C GLU A 199 14.50 8.73 -8.38
N SER A 200 13.38 8.96 -9.06
CA SER A 200 13.22 10.09 -9.99
C SER A 200 13.23 11.46 -9.30
N TYR A 201 12.68 11.58 -8.09
CA TYR A 201 12.76 12.82 -7.32
C TYR A 201 14.19 13.08 -6.83
N GLU A 202 14.94 12.05 -6.48
CA GLU A 202 16.33 12.19 -6.04
C GLU A 202 17.27 12.71 -7.14
N GLU A 203 17.10 12.24 -8.38
CA GLU A 203 17.92 12.72 -9.52
C GLU A 203 17.71 14.21 -9.81
N SER A 204 16.53 14.75 -9.51
CA SER A 204 16.22 16.18 -9.72
C SER A 204 16.69 17.07 -8.57
N VAL A 205 16.79 16.54 -7.35
CA VAL A 205 17.21 17.26 -6.14
C VAL A 205 18.72 17.10 -5.94
N GLY A 206 19.52 17.70 -6.83
CA GLY A 206 21.00 17.66 -6.82
C GLY A 206 21.65 18.46 -5.67
N VAL A 207 21.29 18.19 -4.41
CA VAL A 207 21.73 18.95 -3.23
C VAL A 207 23.18 18.63 -2.89
N PRO A 208 24.11 19.61 -2.96
CA PRO A 208 25.49 19.39 -2.56
C PRO A 208 25.60 19.13 -1.05
N ARG A 209 26.33 18.09 -0.65
CA ARG A 209 26.52 17.59 0.74
C ARG A 209 26.82 18.66 1.83
N ARG A 210 27.30 19.84 1.44
CA ARG A 210 27.69 20.96 2.33
C ARG A 210 26.54 21.94 2.65
N SER A 211 25.43 21.93 1.91
CA SER A 211 24.26 22.79 2.22
C SER A 211 23.33 22.21 3.29
N MET A 212 23.54 20.96 3.71
CA MET A 212 22.79 20.32 4.81
C MET A 212 23.15 20.88 6.20
N GLU A 213 24.34 21.44 6.38
CA GLU A 213 24.83 21.95 7.68
C GLU A 213 24.39 23.38 8.00
N GLN A 214 23.90 24.17 7.02
CA GLN A 214 23.76 25.63 7.16
C GLN A 214 22.33 26.16 7.37
N SER A 215 21.30 25.30 7.43
CA SER A 215 19.91 25.76 7.55
C SER A 215 19.41 25.69 9.01
N GLU A 216 19.94 26.60 9.84
CA GLU A 216 19.53 26.80 11.25
C GLU A 216 18.24 27.62 11.39
N THR A 217 17.84 28.36 10.35
CA THR A 217 16.56 29.08 10.33
C THR A 217 15.45 28.15 9.84
N GLY A 218 14.31 28.12 10.52
CA GLY A 218 13.18 27.19 10.29
C GLY A 218 12.84 26.90 8.82
N MET A 219 12.20 25.75 8.57
CA MET A 219 11.84 25.23 7.25
C MET A 219 11.23 26.31 6.34
N ARG A 220 12.03 26.85 5.41
CA ARG A 220 11.56 27.72 4.33
C ARG A 220 11.36 26.85 3.10
N LEU A 221 10.30 27.09 2.32
CA LEU A 221 10.03 26.33 1.08
C LEU A 221 11.24 26.29 0.12
N GLY A 222 12.07 27.34 0.13
CA GLY A 222 13.29 27.44 -0.67
C GLY A 222 14.53 26.74 -0.10
N ASP A 223 14.45 26.10 1.07
CA ASP A 223 15.56 25.33 1.62
C ASP A 223 15.76 24.04 0.80
N PRO A 224 16.90 23.87 0.10
CA PRO A 224 17.14 22.69 -0.73
C PRO A 224 17.15 21.38 0.09
N THR A 225 17.32 21.48 1.41
CA THR A 225 17.33 20.33 2.32
C THR A 225 15.94 19.97 2.85
N LEU A 226 14.95 20.83 2.65
CA LEU A 226 13.55 20.59 3.06
C LEU A 226 13.01 19.28 2.49
N TRP A 227 13.37 18.98 1.25
CA TRP A 227 12.89 17.82 0.49
C TRP A 227 13.88 16.64 0.52
N ALA A 228 15.04 16.80 1.17
CA ALA A 228 16.09 15.80 1.21
C ALA A 228 15.87 14.78 2.35
N ASN A 229 14.92 13.86 2.20
CA ASN A 229 14.55 12.88 3.24
C ASN A 229 14.72 11.40 2.82
N HIS A 230 15.60 11.14 1.85
CA HIS A 230 15.73 9.85 1.16
C HIS A 230 15.91 8.64 2.08
N GLY A 231 16.81 8.75 3.07
CA GLY A 231 17.07 7.68 4.04
C GLY A 231 15.84 7.36 4.87
N HIS A 232 15.18 8.41 5.37
CA HIS A 232 14.02 8.33 6.23
C HIS A 232 12.81 7.69 5.53
N VAL A 233 12.48 8.13 4.31
CA VAL A 233 11.36 7.58 3.53
C VAL A 233 11.62 6.13 3.13
N ALA A 234 12.86 5.77 2.80
CA ALA A 234 13.21 4.39 2.49
C ALA A 234 13.07 3.45 3.70
N LEU A 235 13.39 3.93 4.92
CA LEU A 235 13.21 3.20 6.16
C LEU A 235 11.73 2.98 6.48
N LEU A 236 10.94 4.06 6.50
CA LEU A 236 9.50 4.00 6.75
C LEU A 236 8.80 3.07 5.76
N ARG A 237 9.15 3.14 4.47
CA ARG A 237 8.61 2.23 3.46
C ARG A 237 8.87 0.75 3.80
N ARG A 238 10.08 0.41 4.28
CA ARG A 238 10.40 -0.98 4.67
C ARG A 238 9.56 -1.45 5.86
N LEU A 239 9.39 -0.58 6.86
CA LEU A 239 8.57 -0.87 8.04
C LEU A 239 7.09 -1.05 7.68
N HIS A 240 6.55 -0.19 6.81
CA HIS A 240 5.18 -0.32 6.31
C HIS A 240 4.96 -1.64 5.56
N VAL A 241 5.93 -2.04 4.72
CA VAL A 241 5.88 -3.34 4.02
C VAL A 241 5.96 -4.50 5.01
N ALA A 242 6.83 -4.41 6.03
CA ALA A 242 6.91 -5.43 7.08
C ALA A 242 5.59 -5.55 7.86
N GLY A 243 4.97 -4.42 8.22
CA GLY A 243 3.67 -4.38 8.88
C GLY A 243 2.54 -4.95 8.01
N ALA A 244 2.50 -4.61 6.72
CA ALA A 244 1.52 -5.16 5.79
C ALA A 244 1.67 -6.69 5.64
N LEU A 245 2.90 -7.21 5.51
CA LEU A 245 3.16 -8.65 5.45
C LEU A 245 2.77 -9.35 6.75
N ALA A 246 3.05 -8.74 7.90
CA ALA A 246 2.66 -9.27 9.21
C ALA A 246 1.13 -9.34 9.39
N VAL A 247 0.39 -8.35 8.89
CA VAL A 247 -1.09 -8.36 8.88
C VAL A 247 -1.62 -9.49 8.01
N LEU A 248 -1.06 -9.70 6.82
CA LEU A 248 -1.43 -10.83 5.97
C LEU A 248 -1.11 -12.17 6.64
N ALA A 249 0.02 -12.28 7.33
CA ALA A 249 0.40 -13.49 8.04
C ALA A 249 -0.55 -13.80 9.21
N ALA A 250 -0.92 -12.77 9.98
CA ALA A 250 -1.88 -12.90 11.06
C ALA A 250 -3.27 -13.28 10.53
N ALA A 251 -3.72 -12.71 9.41
CA ALA A 251 -5.00 -13.06 8.79
C ALA A 251 -5.05 -14.51 8.32
N VAL A 252 -3.95 -15.04 7.77
CA VAL A 252 -3.86 -16.48 7.43
C VAL A 252 -3.83 -17.34 8.69
N ALA A 253 -3.00 -16.99 9.68
CA ALA A 253 -2.89 -17.75 10.92
C ALA A 253 -4.20 -17.78 11.74
N ALA A 254 -4.99 -16.70 11.71
CA ALA A 254 -6.28 -16.61 12.40
C ALA A 254 -7.29 -17.65 11.89
N THR A 255 -7.25 -18.00 10.60
CA THR A 255 -8.10 -19.08 10.09
C THR A 255 -7.76 -20.45 10.71
N GLY A 256 -6.53 -20.61 11.20
CA GLY A 256 -6.12 -21.77 11.99
C GLY A 256 -6.64 -21.75 13.43
N GLU A 257 -6.57 -20.59 14.10
CA GLU A 257 -7.08 -20.44 15.48
C GLU A 257 -8.59 -20.64 15.60
N GLU A 258 -9.36 -20.21 14.58
CA GLU A 258 -10.81 -20.39 14.54
C GLU A 258 -11.24 -21.82 14.18
N GLY A 259 -10.29 -22.73 13.92
CA GLY A 259 -10.57 -24.13 13.57
C GLY A 259 -11.09 -24.32 12.13
N VAL A 260 -11.11 -23.26 11.31
CA VAL A 260 -11.49 -23.32 9.90
C VAL A 260 -10.43 -24.09 9.10
N LEU A 261 -9.15 -23.87 9.44
CA LEU A 261 -8.03 -24.68 8.97
C LEU A 261 -7.41 -25.37 10.18
N HIS A 262 -6.97 -26.61 10.04
CA HIS A 262 -6.03 -27.16 11.01
C HIS A 262 -4.65 -26.59 10.71
N GLY A 263 -3.82 -26.26 11.70
CA GLY A 263 -2.45 -25.81 11.48
C GLY A 263 -2.31 -24.35 11.05
N GLY A 264 -1.38 -23.64 11.71
CA GLY A 264 -1.14 -22.21 11.47
C GLY A 264 -1.32 -21.35 12.72
N GLU A 265 -2.05 -21.84 13.75
CA GLU A 265 -2.32 -21.08 14.97
C GLU A 265 -1.04 -20.61 15.68
N GLY A 266 0.02 -21.41 15.63
CA GLY A 266 1.33 -21.07 16.21
C GLY A 266 1.99 -19.83 15.58
N TRP A 267 1.51 -19.33 14.44
CA TRP A 267 2.06 -18.20 13.72
C TRP A 267 1.31 -16.87 13.94
N PHE A 268 0.15 -16.89 14.60
CA PHE A 268 -0.62 -15.68 14.87
C PHE A 268 0.16 -14.69 15.75
N TRP A 269 0.60 -15.13 16.93
CA TRP A 269 1.38 -14.29 17.85
C TRP A 269 2.74 -13.84 17.31
N PRO A 270 3.52 -14.69 16.60
CA PRO A 270 4.70 -14.21 15.86
C PRO A 270 4.38 -13.10 14.87
N ALA A 271 3.29 -13.21 14.09
CA ALA A 271 2.88 -12.18 13.16
C ALA A 271 2.51 -10.87 13.88
N VAL A 272 1.73 -10.95 14.96
CA VAL A 272 1.40 -9.80 15.82
C VAL A 272 2.67 -9.17 16.40
N GLY A 273 3.63 -9.98 16.86
CA GLY A 273 4.92 -9.50 17.39
C GLY A 273 5.71 -8.70 16.36
N VAL A 274 5.82 -9.20 15.12
CA VAL A 274 6.47 -8.47 14.01
C VAL A 274 5.75 -7.16 13.71
N TYR A 275 4.41 -7.16 13.69
CA TYR A 275 3.61 -5.96 13.48
C TYR A 275 3.86 -4.91 14.56
N VAL A 276 3.86 -5.31 15.83
CA VAL A 276 4.12 -4.42 16.98
C VAL A 276 5.54 -3.84 16.91
N VAL A 277 6.55 -4.65 16.60
CA VAL A 277 7.93 -4.17 16.43
C VAL A 277 8.02 -3.16 15.28
N ALA A 278 7.35 -3.41 14.15
CA ALA A 278 7.30 -2.47 13.03
C ALA A 278 6.59 -1.16 13.38
N ALA A 279 5.50 -1.23 14.16
CA ALA A 279 4.77 -0.06 14.65
C ALA A 279 5.63 0.79 15.60
N ILE A 280 6.31 0.16 16.56
CA ILE A 280 7.24 0.83 17.50
C ILE A 280 8.39 1.47 16.72
N ALA A 281 9.02 0.76 15.80
CA ALA A 281 10.08 1.31 14.96
C ALA A 281 9.60 2.51 14.14
N THR A 282 8.37 2.46 13.62
CA THR A 282 7.74 3.56 12.88
C THR A 282 7.49 4.76 13.78
N ALA A 283 7.00 4.56 15.01
CA ALA A 283 6.83 5.62 16.00
C ALA A 283 8.18 6.25 16.38
N VAL A 284 9.21 5.43 16.64
CA VAL A 284 10.55 5.90 16.99
C VAL A 284 11.14 6.74 15.86
N LEU A 285 11.10 6.25 14.63
CA LEU A 285 11.60 7.01 13.46
C LEU A 285 10.78 8.28 13.23
N GLY A 286 9.45 8.20 13.28
CA GLY A 286 8.56 9.35 13.15
C GLY A 286 8.83 10.44 14.20
N SER A 287 9.26 10.06 15.40
CA SER A 287 9.61 11.02 16.46
C SER A 287 10.82 11.91 16.11
N ARG A 288 11.70 11.46 15.20
CA ARG A 288 12.95 12.14 14.82
C ARG A 288 12.71 13.30 13.85
N ARG A 289 13.60 14.29 13.84
CA ARG A 289 13.57 15.36 12.82
C ARG A 289 14.42 14.91 11.63
N PRO A 290 13.95 15.08 10.37
CA PRO A 290 14.74 14.73 9.19
C PRO A 290 16.10 15.42 9.08
N LYS A 291 16.28 16.58 9.75
CA LYS A 291 17.50 17.41 9.67
C LYS A 291 18.67 16.96 10.56
N THR A 292 18.45 16.16 11.60
CA THR A 292 19.47 15.94 12.66
C THR A 292 20.23 14.63 12.56
N ASP A 293 19.82 13.72 11.68
CA ASP A 293 20.32 12.35 11.74
C ASP A 293 21.56 12.20 10.84
N THR A 294 22.70 12.00 11.48
CA THR A 294 23.98 11.78 10.81
C THR A 294 23.94 10.50 9.95
N VAL A 295 24.76 10.46 8.90
CA VAL A 295 24.85 9.32 7.96
C VAL A 295 25.16 7.99 8.69
N VAL A 296 25.79 8.03 9.87
CA VAL A 296 26.20 6.85 10.64
C VAL A 296 25.01 6.17 11.32
N GLU A 297 24.06 6.91 11.89
CA GLU A 297 22.87 6.34 12.56
C GLU A 297 21.95 5.61 11.56
N HIS A 298 21.99 6.00 10.29
CA HIS A 298 21.14 5.41 9.25
C HIS A 298 21.52 3.98 8.87
N HIS A 299 22.74 3.50 9.12
CA HIS A 299 23.15 2.16 8.71
C HIS A 299 22.50 1.06 9.56
N SER A 300 22.54 1.19 10.89
CA SER A 300 21.94 0.21 11.80
C SER A 300 20.42 0.15 11.66
N ASP A 301 19.75 1.30 11.58
CA ASP A 301 18.30 1.37 11.39
C ASP A 301 17.87 0.79 10.05
N ARG A 302 18.70 0.96 9.02
CA ARG A 302 18.48 0.41 7.67
C ARG A 302 18.57 -1.10 7.63
N ASP A 303 19.52 -1.67 8.37
CA ASP A 303 19.68 -3.11 8.47
C ASP A 303 18.56 -3.73 9.30
N ALA A 304 18.18 -3.11 10.42
CA ALA A 304 17.04 -3.56 11.23
C ALA A 304 15.73 -3.56 10.44
N ALA A 305 15.40 -2.46 9.75
CA ALA A 305 14.19 -2.37 8.92
C ALA A 305 14.25 -3.31 7.70
N TYR A 306 15.44 -3.59 7.19
CA TYR A 306 15.64 -4.57 6.12
C TYR A 306 15.33 -5.99 6.59
N TRP A 307 15.91 -6.40 7.72
CA TRP A 307 15.71 -7.73 8.29
C TRP A 307 14.27 -7.93 8.76
N LEU A 308 13.66 -6.93 9.39
CA LEU A 308 12.27 -7.03 9.86
C LEU A 308 11.28 -7.36 8.72
N ARG A 309 11.51 -6.81 7.53
CA ARG A 309 10.72 -7.16 6.33
C ARG A 309 10.88 -8.63 5.93
N TRP A 310 12.10 -9.16 6.01
CA TRP A 310 12.36 -10.57 5.68
C TRP A 310 11.82 -11.51 6.75
N VAL A 311 11.88 -11.12 8.03
CA VAL A 311 11.22 -11.85 9.12
C VAL A 311 9.71 -11.87 8.91
N ALA A 312 9.08 -10.74 8.57
CA ALA A 312 7.66 -10.68 8.25
C ALA A 312 7.28 -11.61 7.09
N LEU A 313 8.11 -11.63 6.03
CA LEU A 313 7.91 -12.53 4.91
C LEU A 313 8.08 -14.01 5.31
N ALA A 314 9.08 -14.33 6.13
CA ALA A 314 9.31 -15.69 6.61
C ALA A 314 8.14 -16.17 7.47
N VAL A 315 7.61 -15.32 8.35
CA VAL A 315 6.42 -15.61 9.16
C VAL A 315 5.20 -15.84 8.27
N LEU A 316 4.98 -15.01 7.25
CA LEU A 316 3.91 -15.22 6.26
C LEU A 316 4.05 -16.58 5.55
N VAL A 317 5.24 -16.88 5.04
CA VAL A 317 5.52 -18.15 4.35
C VAL A 317 5.31 -19.33 5.28
N ALA A 318 5.74 -19.25 6.54
CA ALA A 318 5.59 -20.32 7.51
C ALA A 318 4.12 -20.52 7.94
N ALA A 319 3.36 -19.44 8.12
CA ALA A 319 1.92 -19.48 8.37
C ALA A 319 1.19 -20.14 7.19
N SER A 320 1.46 -19.69 5.95
CA SER A 320 0.88 -20.28 4.74
C SER A 320 1.26 -21.74 4.55
N TRP A 321 2.52 -22.11 4.77
CA TRP A 321 2.98 -23.48 4.67
C TRP A 321 2.30 -24.38 5.71
N SER A 322 2.18 -23.91 6.95
CA SER A 322 1.55 -24.68 8.03
C SER A 322 0.06 -24.91 7.74
N ALA A 323 -0.64 -23.88 7.24
CA ALA A 323 -2.02 -23.97 6.82
C ALA A 323 -2.22 -24.90 5.60
N MET A 324 -1.25 -24.97 4.69
CA MET A 324 -1.31 -25.90 3.54
C MET A 324 -0.94 -27.34 3.92
N ALA A 325 0.05 -27.53 4.78
CA ALA A 325 0.59 -28.85 5.13
C ALA A 325 -0.40 -29.68 5.95
N SER A 326 -1.13 -29.03 6.84
CA SER A 326 -2.25 -29.63 7.57
C SER A 326 -3.37 -30.12 6.65
N ALA A 327 -3.66 -29.39 5.56
CA ALA A 327 -4.67 -29.77 4.58
C ALA A 327 -4.26 -30.95 3.68
N VAL A 328 -2.98 -31.30 3.63
CA VAL A 328 -2.47 -32.47 2.89
C VAL A 328 -2.60 -33.77 3.70
N ASN A 329 -2.73 -33.67 5.03
CA ASN A 329 -2.85 -34.83 5.93
C ASN A 329 -4.30 -35.19 6.28
N PHE A 330 -5.28 -34.63 5.56
CA PHE A 330 -6.71 -34.86 5.81
C PHE A 330 -7.18 -36.18 5.21
N ASP A 331 -7.81 -37.01 6.04
CA ASP A 331 -8.53 -38.21 5.63
C ASP A 331 -9.83 -37.80 4.91
N ALA A 332 -10.23 -38.54 3.87
CA ALA A 332 -11.34 -38.15 3.00
C ALA A 332 -12.69 -38.00 3.75
N ASP A 333 -12.84 -38.68 4.88
CA ASP A 333 -14.07 -38.73 5.68
C ASP A 333 -14.36 -37.44 6.47
N GLU A 334 -13.36 -36.62 6.81
CA GLU A 334 -13.59 -35.32 7.48
C GLU A 334 -13.88 -34.17 6.49
N LEU A 335 -13.62 -34.36 5.19
CA LEU A 335 -13.93 -33.37 4.17
C LEU A 335 -15.45 -33.18 4.04
N GLU A 336 -16.22 -34.28 4.07
CA GLU A 336 -17.68 -34.25 4.09
C GLU A 336 -18.22 -33.45 5.29
N ALA A 337 -17.61 -33.62 6.47
CA ALA A 337 -18.03 -32.94 7.69
C ALA A 337 -17.83 -31.41 7.60
N ASN A 338 -16.73 -30.94 7.01
CA ASN A 338 -16.43 -29.50 6.89
C ASN A 338 -17.23 -28.82 5.77
N THR A 339 -17.54 -29.53 4.68
CA THR A 339 -18.48 -29.04 3.65
C THR A 339 -19.88 -28.87 4.22
N LEU A 340 -20.31 -29.77 5.11
CA LEU A 340 -21.59 -29.70 5.81
C LEU A 340 -21.67 -28.55 6.84
N VAL A 341 -20.57 -28.20 7.52
CA VAL A 341 -20.53 -27.04 8.44
C VAL A 341 -20.76 -25.74 7.69
N TYR A 342 -20.12 -25.57 6.52
CA TYR A 342 -20.31 -24.39 5.68
C TYR A 342 -21.74 -24.28 5.10
N SER A 343 -22.45 -25.41 4.89
CA SER A 343 -23.83 -25.37 4.40
C SER A 343 -24.83 -25.01 5.50
N ARG A 344 -24.57 -25.41 6.76
CA ARG A 344 -25.51 -25.26 7.89
C ARG A 344 -25.66 -23.82 8.36
N ASP A 345 -24.58 -23.05 8.38
CA ASP A 345 -24.62 -21.61 8.70
C ASP A 345 -25.33 -20.77 7.60
N PHE A 346 -25.58 -21.37 6.44
CA PHE A 346 -26.27 -20.74 5.30
C PHE A 346 -27.74 -21.13 5.16
N GLU A 347 -28.22 -22.18 5.84
CA GLU A 347 -29.66 -22.48 5.93
C GLU A 347 -30.43 -21.32 6.58
N ASP A 348 -29.79 -20.57 7.48
CA ASP A 348 -30.38 -19.40 8.14
C ASP A 348 -30.43 -18.13 7.25
N VAL A 349 -29.83 -18.15 6.06
CA VAL A 349 -29.69 -16.98 5.17
C VAL A 349 -30.58 -17.07 3.91
N LEU A 350 -31.08 -18.26 3.57
CA LEU A 350 -31.97 -18.46 2.42
C LEU A 350 -33.44 -18.40 2.83
N PRO A 351 -34.31 -17.69 2.09
CA PRO A 351 -35.73 -17.66 2.40
C PRO A 351 -36.35 -19.06 2.16
N GLU A 352 -37.23 -19.49 3.08
CA GLU A 352 -37.78 -20.85 3.20
C GLU A 352 -38.45 -21.39 1.91
N ASP A 353 -38.81 -20.52 0.97
CA ASP A 353 -39.49 -20.84 -0.28
C ASP A 353 -38.57 -21.49 -1.34
N GLU A 354 -37.24 -21.39 -1.24
CA GLU A 354 -36.31 -22.14 -2.10
C GLU A 354 -35.97 -23.55 -1.56
N ILE A 355 -36.25 -23.83 -0.29
CA ILE A 355 -35.94 -25.13 0.35
C ILE A 355 -37.00 -26.20 -0.01
N ALA A 356 -38.23 -25.79 -0.28
CA ALA A 356 -39.38 -26.70 -0.48
C ALA A 356 -39.31 -27.61 -1.72
N ASN A 357 -38.33 -27.45 -2.61
CA ASN A 357 -38.19 -28.25 -3.84
C ASN A 357 -37.02 -29.25 -3.85
N ARG A 358 -36.36 -29.50 -2.71
CA ARG A 358 -35.34 -30.56 -2.63
C ARG A 358 -35.86 -31.73 -1.81
N GLU A 359 -36.47 -32.70 -2.49
CA GLU A 359 -36.56 -34.07 -1.97
C GLU A 359 -35.13 -34.61 -1.82
N ILE A 360 -34.68 -34.76 -0.57
CA ILE A 360 -33.42 -35.39 -0.22
C ILE A 360 -33.62 -36.90 -0.42
N PHE A 361 -33.21 -37.43 -1.56
CA PHE A 361 -33.19 -38.87 -1.77
C PHE A 361 -32.19 -39.51 -0.82
N THR A 362 -32.64 -40.53 -0.09
CA THR A 362 -31.75 -41.32 0.76
C THR A 362 -30.94 -42.28 -0.10
N THR A 363 -29.73 -42.64 0.35
CA THR A 363 -28.80 -43.55 -0.36
C THR A 363 -29.43 -44.88 -0.80
N GLN A 364 -30.52 -45.29 -0.15
CA GLN A 364 -31.28 -46.50 -0.48
C GLN A 364 -32.13 -46.36 -1.76
N GLU A 365 -32.56 -45.14 -2.13
CA GLU A 365 -33.38 -44.89 -3.32
C GLU A 365 -32.53 -44.82 -4.61
N LEU A 366 -31.24 -44.52 -4.49
CA LEU A 366 -30.31 -44.46 -5.63
C LEU A 366 -29.88 -45.85 -6.12
N GLU A 367 -29.85 -46.87 -5.25
CA GLU A 367 -29.55 -48.25 -5.66
C GLU A 367 -30.68 -48.89 -6.48
N GLU A 368 -31.92 -48.44 -6.32
CA GLU A 368 -33.07 -49.00 -7.04
C GLU A 368 -33.24 -48.39 -8.45
N ILE A 369 -32.71 -47.18 -8.66
CA ILE A 369 -32.77 -46.48 -9.96
C ILE A 369 -31.63 -46.90 -10.89
N TYR A 370 -30.48 -47.31 -10.34
CA TYR A 370 -29.26 -47.63 -11.09
C TYR A 370 -28.81 -49.10 -10.98
N GLY A 371 -29.67 -49.99 -10.46
CA GLY A 371 -29.48 -51.44 -10.48
C GLY A 371 -29.65 -52.06 -11.86
#